data_AF-A0A534LUV3-F1
#
_entry.id   AF-A0A534LUV3-F1
#
_cell.length_a   1.000
_cell.length_b   1.000
_cell.length_c   1.000
_cell.angle_alpha   90.00
_cell.angle_beta   90.00
_cell.angle_gamma   90.00
#
_symmetry.space_group_name_H-M   'P 1'
#
loop_
_entity.id
_entity.type
_entity.pdbx_description
1 polymer ?
#
loop_
_entity_poly.entity_id
_entity_poly.type
_entity_poly.pdbx_seq_one_letter_code
_entity_poly.pdbx_strand_id
1 'polypeptide(L)'
;MNLKTLLRLWASKATLSYEAFVEGGLEIPKGELAEMVSLDVNALAARLRDYALTEDLSTRLKDLQALGVGQLVRSVEKLHLLEAGRYAHVYPLSVLVILDYIVRKDREVQNLRIIARGKESGLSSEVIRELLVI
;
A
#
# COMPACT_ATOMS: atom_id res chain seq x y z
N MET A 1 -5.05 -0.46 5.65
CA MET A 1 -4.48 0.69 6.39
C MET A 1 -3.22 0.30 7.15
N ASN A 2 -3.31 -0.65 8.10
CA ASN A 2 -2.20 -1.08 8.95
C ASN A 2 -0.94 -1.51 8.19
N LEU A 3 -1.06 -2.18 7.05
CA LEU A 3 0.09 -2.54 6.21
C LEU A 3 0.90 -1.31 5.74
N LYS A 4 0.24 -0.22 5.35
CA LYS A 4 0.92 1.04 5.01
C LYS A 4 1.64 1.63 6.23
N THR A 5 1.01 1.57 7.40
CA THR A 5 1.61 2.05 8.65
C THR A 5 2.84 1.23 9.02
N LEU A 6 2.74 -0.10 8.97
CA LEU A 6 3.85 -1.02 9.20
C LEU A 6 5.04 -0.65 8.32
N LEU A 7 4.85 -0.55 7.00
CA LEU A 7 5.95 -0.24 6.08
C LEU A 7 6.55 1.15 6.30
N ARG A 8 5.75 2.15 6.70
CA ARG A 8 6.26 3.48 7.06
C ARG A 8 7.15 3.42 8.31
N LEU A 9 6.69 2.75 9.36
CA LEU A 9 7.45 2.63 10.61
C LEU A 9 8.71 1.80 10.42
N TRP A 10 8.57 0.64 9.76
CA TRP A 10 9.67 -0.27 9.46
C TRP A 10 10.77 0.41 8.64
N ALA A 11 10.41 1.11 7.56
CA ALA A 11 11.40 1.72 6.68
C ALA A 11 12.04 3.00 7.26
N SER A 12 11.29 3.77 8.08
CA SER A 12 11.82 4.99 8.72
C SER A 12 12.52 4.73 10.05
N LYS A 13 12.36 3.52 10.63
CA LYS A 13 12.74 3.19 12.01
C LYS A 13 12.17 4.16 13.06
N ALA A 14 11.05 4.80 12.74
CA ALA A 14 10.41 5.76 13.62
C ALA A 14 9.72 5.05 14.78
N THR A 15 9.86 5.62 15.98
CA THR A 15 9.12 5.19 17.17
C THR A 15 7.99 6.19 17.41
N LEU A 16 6.78 5.68 17.67
CA LEU A 16 5.63 6.51 18.00
C LEU A 16 5.32 6.40 19.49
N SER A 17 4.90 7.50 20.10
CA SER A 17 4.49 7.57 21.51
C SER A 17 3.06 7.07 21.74
N TYR A 18 2.34 6.75 20.68
CA TYR A 18 0.95 6.29 20.69
C TYR A 18 0.81 5.01 19.87
N GLU A 19 -0.33 4.33 20.05
CA GLU A 19 -0.64 3.10 19.32
C GLU A 19 -0.84 3.39 17.82
N ALA A 20 0.04 2.85 16.98
CA ALA A 20 0.06 3.16 15.55
C ALA A 20 -0.96 2.36 14.73
N PHE A 21 -1.34 1.17 15.21
CA PHE A 21 -2.17 0.24 14.46
C PHE A 21 -3.62 0.34 14.91
N VAL A 22 -4.53 0.20 13.95
CA VAL A 22 -5.98 0.35 14.17
C VAL A 22 -6.64 -1.03 14.26
N GLU A 23 -7.66 -1.14 15.11
CA GLU A 23 -8.50 -2.33 15.25
C GLU A 23 -9.38 -2.61 14.02
N GLY A 24 -9.96 -3.81 13.97
CA GLY A 24 -10.92 -4.19 12.91
C GLY A 24 -10.29 -4.69 11.62
N GLY A 25 -8.98 -5.00 11.65
CA GLY A 25 -8.34 -5.79 10.60
C GLY A 25 -8.81 -7.25 10.61
N LEU A 26 -8.71 -7.92 9.46
CA LEU A 26 -9.14 -9.32 9.32
C LEU A 26 -8.00 -10.32 9.57
N GLU A 27 -6.89 -10.17 8.85
CA GLU A 27 -5.86 -11.22 8.79
C GLU A 27 -4.69 -11.03 9.77
N ILE A 28 -4.25 -9.79 10.00
CA ILE A 28 -3.03 -9.52 10.77
C ILE A 28 -3.38 -8.84 12.10
N PRO A 29 -3.21 -9.52 13.25
CA PRO A 29 -3.38 -8.92 14.57
C PRO A 29 -2.41 -7.78 14.85
N LYS A 30 -2.82 -6.82 15.69
CA LYS A 30 -1.97 -5.67 16.08
C LYS A 30 -0.66 -6.06 16.76
N GLY A 31 -0.67 -7.12 17.57
CA GLY A 31 0.54 -7.64 18.22
C GLY A 31 1.58 -8.08 17.20
N GLU A 32 1.15 -8.85 16.20
CA GLU A 32 2.01 -9.32 15.11
C GLU A 32 2.54 -8.15 14.27
N LEU A 33 1.69 -7.17 13.97
CA LEU A 33 2.11 -5.94 13.27
C LEU A 33 3.19 -5.17 14.05
N ALA A 34 3.09 -5.10 15.38
CA ALA A 34 4.08 -4.44 16.22
C ALA A 34 5.42 -5.18 16.24
N GLU A 35 5.39 -6.51 16.31
CA GLU A 35 6.60 -7.35 16.23
C GLU A 35 7.29 -7.19 14.87
N MET A 36 6.52 -7.14 13.78
CA MET A 36 7.03 -6.99 12.42
C MET A 36 7.84 -5.72 12.18
N VAL A 37 7.57 -4.63 12.91
CA VAL A 37 8.30 -3.35 12.77
C VAL A 37 9.81 -3.53 13.04
N SER A 38 10.17 -4.47 13.91
CA SER A 38 11.56 -4.68 14.35
C SER A 38 12.32 -5.68 13.48
N LEU A 39 11.67 -6.32 12.51
CA LEU A 39 12.27 -7.36 11.69
C LEU A 39 13.20 -6.79 10.62
N ASP A 40 14.22 -7.57 10.23
CA ASP A 40 14.97 -7.29 9.01
C ASP A 40 14.12 -7.57 7.76
N VAL A 41 14.59 -7.14 6.60
CA VAL A 41 13.85 -7.25 5.33
C VAL A 41 13.50 -8.69 4.94
N ASN A 42 14.38 -9.65 5.22
CA ASN A 42 14.14 -11.05 4.86
C ASN A 42 13.12 -11.67 5.81
N ALA A 43 13.26 -11.40 7.12
CA ALA A 43 12.31 -11.85 8.12
C ALA A 43 10.91 -11.23 7.91
N LEU A 44 10.84 -9.92 7.61
CA LEU A 44 9.58 -9.26 7.31
C LEU A 44 8.94 -9.82 6.03
N ALA A 45 9.72 -10.02 4.97
CA ALA A 45 9.21 -10.64 3.74
C ALA A 45 8.69 -12.06 3.98
N ALA A 46 9.40 -12.87 4.78
CA ALA A 46 8.96 -14.21 5.13
C ALA A 46 7.63 -14.17 5.89
N ARG A 47 7.51 -13.32 6.92
CA ARG A 47 6.27 -13.15 7.69
C ARG A 47 5.11 -12.66 6.84
N LEU A 48 5.34 -11.69 5.97
CA LEU A 48 4.30 -11.17 5.06
C LEU A 48 3.84 -12.22 4.04
N ARG A 49 4.59 -13.30 3.79
CA ARG A 49 4.14 -14.34 2.86
C ARG A 49 2.99 -15.18 3.42
N ASP A 50 2.82 -15.19 4.74
CA ASP A 50 1.81 -16.01 5.42
C ASP A 50 0.38 -15.46 5.26
N TYR A 51 0.21 -14.24 4.75
CA TYR A 51 -1.10 -13.58 4.58
C TYR A 51 -1.47 -13.40 3.10
N ALA A 52 -2.76 -13.58 2.79
CA ALA A 52 -3.24 -13.70 1.42
C ALA A 52 -3.02 -12.41 0.60
N LEU A 53 -3.14 -11.26 1.25
CA LEU A 53 -3.02 -9.96 0.59
C LEU A 53 -1.58 -9.45 0.46
N THR A 54 -0.56 -10.23 0.83
CA THR A 54 0.82 -9.73 0.90
C THR A 54 1.84 -10.59 0.18
N GLU A 55 1.43 -11.68 -0.47
CA GLU A 55 2.30 -12.52 -1.29
C GLU A 55 3.11 -11.68 -2.30
N ASP A 56 2.41 -10.90 -3.12
CA ASP A 56 2.96 -10.06 -4.17
C ASP A 56 3.86 -8.92 -3.67
N LEU A 57 3.61 -8.47 -2.43
CA LEU A 57 4.42 -7.46 -1.76
C LEU A 57 5.70 -8.09 -1.19
N SER A 58 5.58 -9.27 -0.59
CA SER A 58 6.66 -9.98 0.09
C SER A 58 7.84 -10.28 -0.85
N THR A 59 7.54 -10.65 -2.11
CA THR A 59 8.55 -10.98 -3.12
C THR A 59 9.37 -9.78 -3.58
N ARG A 60 8.78 -8.58 -3.54
CA ARG A 60 9.39 -7.33 -4.03
C ARG A 60 9.84 -6.40 -2.91
N LEU A 61 9.68 -6.81 -1.65
CA LEU A 61 9.84 -5.92 -0.49
C LEU A 61 11.21 -5.24 -0.45
N LYS A 62 12.29 -5.99 -0.73
CA LYS A 62 13.66 -5.48 -0.73
C LYS A 62 13.89 -4.42 -1.81
N ASP A 63 13.40 -4.66 -3.02
CA ASP A 63 13.54 -3.73 -4.14
C ASP A 63 12.72 -2.46 -3.88
N LEU A 64 11.50 -2.61 -3.38
CA LEU A 64 10.63 -1.49 -3.00
C LEU A 64 11.24 -0.65 -1.87
N GLN A 65 11.91 -1.28 -0.90
CA GLN A 65 12.62 -0.58 0.16
C GLN A 65 13.76 0.28 -0.40
N ALA A 66 14.53 -0.24 -1.36
CA ALA A 66 15.63 0.50 -1.99
C ALA A 66 15.12 1.74 -2.77
N LEU A 67 13.89 1.68 -3.29
CA LEU A 67 13.20 2.81 -3.94
C LEU A 67 12.56 3.80 -2.96
N GLY A 68 12.58 3.48 -1.65
CA GLY A 68 12.13 4.35 -0.57
C GLY A 68 10.69 4.13 -0.12
N VAL A 69 10.35 4.76 1.02
CA VAL A 69 9.07 4.60 1.72
C VAL A 69 7.86 4.91 0.84
N GLY A 70 7.98 5.90 -0.04
CA GLY A 70 6.91 6.25 -0.96
C GLY A 70 6.52 5.09 -1.87
N GLN A 71 7.50 4.34 -2.36
CA GLN A 71 7.27 3.21 -3.26
C GLN A 71 6.66 2.01 -2.53
N LEU A 72 7.10 1.73 -1.29
CA LEU A 72 6.47 0.75 -0.40
C LEU A 72 4.99 1.06 -0.14
N VAL A 73 4.66 2.32 0.15
CA VAL A 73 3.28 2.73 0.41
C VAL A 73 2.42 2.61 -0.86
N ARG A 74 2.95 3.04 -2.01
CA ARG A 74 2.25 2.96 -3.30
C ARG A 74 2.01 1.53 -3.76
N SER A 75 2.94 0.60 -3.50
CA SER A 75 2.73 -0.81 -3.86
C SER A 75 1.56 -1.42 -3.10
N VAL A 76 1.38 -1.07 -1.82
CA VAL A 76 0.20 -1.47 -1.03
C VAL A 76 -1.08 -0.85 -1.58
N GLU A 77 -1.06 0.40 -2.02
CA GLU A 77 -2.24 1.03 -2.65
C GLU A 77 -2.61 0.34 -3.96
N LYS A 78 -1.61 0.01 -4.79
CA LYS A 78 -1.81 -0.75 -6.01
C LYS A 78 -2.42 -2.12 -5.72
N LEU A 79 -1.91 -2.82 -4.71
CA LEU A 79 -2.42 -4.11 -4.30
C LEU A 79 -3.90 -4.05 -3.93
N HIS A 80 -4.31 -3.08 -3.10
CA HIS A 80 -5.72 -2.93 -2.75
C HIS A 80 -6.61 -2.63 -3.96
N LEU A 81 -6.14 -1.81 -4.91
CA LEU A 81 -6.89 -1.49 -6.14
C LEU A 81 -7.08 -2.72 -7.03
N LEU A 82 -6.04 -3.54 -7.19
CA LEU A 82 -6.11 -4.78 -7.97
C LEU A 82 -7.07 -5.78 -7.32
N GLU A 83 -7.00 -5.92 -6.01
CA GLU A 83 -7.84 -6.86 -5.28
C GLU A 83 -9.31 -6.44 -5.26
N ALA A 84 -9.60 -5.15 -5.05
CA ALA A 84 -10.96 -4.61 -5.17
C ALA A 84 -11.56 -4.88 -6.56
N GLY A 85 -10.76 -4.65 -7.62
CA GLY A 85 -11.16 -4.96 -8.99
C GLY A 85 -11.41 -6.44 -9.23
N ARG A 86 -10.55 -7.31 -8.67
CA ARG A 86 -10.70 -8.76 -8.77
C ARG A 86 -12.02 -9.21 -8.15
N TYR A 87 -12.35 -8.75 -6.95
CA TYR A 87 -13.60 -9.09 -6.29
C TYR A 87 -14.83 -8.56 -7.02
N ALA A 88 -14.79 -7.32 -7.52
CA ALA A 88 -15.87 -6.76 -8.32
C ALA A 88 -16.11 -7.56 -9.61
N HIS A 89 -15.04 -8.02 -10.26
CA HIS A 89 -15.12 -8.85 -11.46
C HIS A 89 -15.74 -10.23 -11.18
N VAL A 90 -15.42 -10.85 -10.04
CA VAL A 90 -15.99 -12.15 -9.65
C VAL A 90 -17.48 -12.04 -9.29
N TYR A 91 -17.92 -10.92 -8.71
CA TYR A 91 -19.30 -10.71 -8.25
C TYR A 91 -19.96 -9.48 -8.91
N PRO A 92 -20.22 -9.50 -10.23
CA PRO A 92 -20.62 -8.32 -11.00
C PRO A 92 -22.02 -7.78 -10.67
N LEU A 93 -22.89 -8.59 -10.05
CA LEU A 93 -24.24 -8.18 -9.63
C LEU A 93 -24.33 -7.84 -8.14
N SER A 94 -23.21 -7.49 -7.52
CA SER A 94 -23.11 -7.14 -6.10
C SER A 94 -22.74 -5.67 -5.89
N VAL A 95 -22.79 -5.22 -4.63
CA VAL A 95 -22.31 -3.89 -4.23
C VAL A 95 -20.84 -3.64 -4.56
N LEU A 96 -20.05 -4.71 -4.75
CA LEU A 96 -18.60 -4.62 -4.96
C LEU A 96 -18.24 -3.85 -6.23
N VAL A 97 -19.07 -3.89 -7.27
CA VAL A 97 -18.85 -3.10 -8.50
C VAL A 97 -18.92 -1.60 -8.22
N ILE A 98 -19.86 -1.17 -7.38
CA ILE A 98 -19.99 0.23 -6.99
C ILE A 98 -18.82 0.64 -6.10
N LEU A 99 -18.38 -0.24 -5.19
CA LEU A 99 -17.21 0.03 -4.34
C LEU A 99 -15.92 0.13 -5.15
N ASP A 100 -15.67 -0.78 -6.11
CA ASP A 100 -14.52 -0.70 -7.02
C ASP A 100 -14.56 0.59 -7.85
N TYR A 101 -15.73 0.97 -8.37
CA TYR A 101 -15.89 2.26 -9.06
C TYR A 101 -15.47 3.44 -8.17
N ILE A 102 -15.96 3.50 -6.92
CA ILE A 102 -15.66 4.60 -5.99
C ILE A 102 -14.14 4.67 -5.72
N VAL A 103 -13.51 3.52 -5.45
CA VAL A 103 -12.07 3.47 -5.14
C VAL A 103 -11.23 3.85 -6.37
N ARG A 104 -11.61 3.39 -7.57
CA ARG A 104 -10.95 3.80 -8.82
C ARG A 104 -11.14 5.29 -9.09
N LYS A 105 -12.33 5.83 -8.81
CA LYS A 105 -12.61 7.25 -9.03
C LYS A 105 -11.82 8.14 -8.10
N ASP A 106 -11.68 7.76 -6.82
CA ASP A 106 -10.77 8.46 -5.91
C ASP A 106 -9.33 8.42 -6.46
N ARG A 107 -8.84 7.23 -6.87
CA ARG A 107 -7.48 7.12 -7.42
C ARG A 107 -7.26 7.94 -8.69
N GLU A 108 -8.25 7.98 -9.59
CA GLU A 108 -8.23 8.81 -10.80
C GLU A 108 -8.03 10.29 -10.42
N VAL A 109 -8.82 10.80 -9.48
CA VAL A 109 -8.73 12.18 -9.00
C VAL A 109 -7.38 12.45 -8.32
N GLN A 110 -6.86 11.52 -7.51
CA GLN A 110 -5.53 11.67 -6.91
C GLN A 110 -4.43 11.70 -7.98
N ASN A 111 -4.49 10.84 -8.99
CA ASN A 111 -3.52 10.85 -10.10
C ASN A 111 -3.57 12.16 -10.89
N LEU A 112 -4.77 12.67 -11.20
CA LEU A 112 -4.93 13.97 -11.86
C LEU A 112 -4.31 15.10 -11.02
N ARG A 113 -4.53 15.08 -9.69
CA ARG A 113 -3.91 16.04 -8.77
C ARG A 113 -2.39 15.94 -8.75
N ILE A 114 -1.83 14.72 -8.74
CA ILE A 114 -0.38 14.49 -8.81
C ILE A 114 0.19 15.07 -10.11
N ILE A 115 -0.47 14.84 -11.24
CA ILE A 115 -0.05 15.38 -12.55
C ILE A 115 -0.09 16.91 -12.53
N ALA A 116 -1.19 17.50 -12.05
CA ALA A 116 -1.35 18.96 -12.01
C ALA A 116 -0.27 19.61 -11.14
N ARG A 117 -0.11 19.15 -9.90
CA ARG A 117 0.90 19.69 -8.95
C ARG A 117 2.32 19.41 -9.40
N GLY A 118 2.58 18.24 -9.99
CA GLY A 118 3.89 17.87 -10.50
C GLY A 118 4.31 18.78 -11.64
N LYS A 119 3.41 19.08 -12.59
CA LYS A 119 3.66 20.04 -13.66
C LYS A 119 3.86 21.46 -13.14
N GLU A 120 3.02 21.91 -12.21
CA GLU A 120 3.15 23.22 -11.56
C GLU A 120 4.49 23.39 -10.85
N SER A 121 4.98 22.32 -10.21
CA SER A 121 6.27 22.31 -9.48
C SER A 121 7.47 22.06 -10.39
N GLY A 122 7.29 21.94 -11.72
CA GLY A 122 8.36 21.70 -12.67
C GLY A 122 9.00 20.30 -12.60
N LEU A 123 8.30 19.30 -12.05
CA LEU A 123 8.79 17.92 -12.03
C LEU A 123 8.84 17.34 -13.45
N SER A 124 9.83 16.49 -13.72
CA SER A 124 9.93 15.78 -14.99
C SER A 124 8.77 14.79 -15.15
N SER A 125 8.44 14.44 -16.40
CA SER A 125 7.35 13.50 -16.69
C SER A 125 7.62 12.10 -16.12
N GLU A 126 8.90 11.73 -16.03
CA GLU A 126 9.38 10.47 -15.45
C GLU A 126 9.09 10.44 -13.95
N VAL A 127 9.47 11.49 -13.22
CA VAL A 127 9.21 11.60 -11.77
C VAL A 127 7.70 11.62 -11.50
N ILE A 128 6.91 12.36 -12.28
CA ILE A 128 5.45 12.38 -12.13
C ILE A 128 4.89 10.96 -12.33
N ARG A 129 5.36 10.23 -13.34
CA ARG A 129 4.90 8.86 -13.64
C ARG A 129 5.17 7.90 -12.48
N GLU A 130 6.32 8.01 -11.81
CA GLU A 130 6.67 7.19 -10.64
C GLU A 130 5.77 7.44 -9.42
N LEU A 131 5.12 8.61 -9.34
CA LEU A 131 4.20 8.96 -8.26
C LEU A 131 2.77 8.45 -8.49
N LEU A 132 2.42 8.10 -9.72
CA LEU A 132 1.10 7.59 -10.06
C LEU A 132 0.92 6.15 -9.54
N VAL A 133 -0.33 5.81 -9.24
CA VAL A 133 -0.73 4.41 -8.99
C VAL A 133 -1.81 4.10 -10.01
N ILE A 134 -1.49 3.12 -10.87
CA ILE A 134 -2.25 2.73 -12.06
C ILE A 134 -2.39 1.21 -12.03
#